data_AF-A0AA41QSW6-F1
#
_entry.id   AF-A0AA41QSW6-F1
#
_cell.length_a   1.000
_cell.length_b   1.000
_cell.length_c   1.000
_cell.angle_alpha   90.00
_cell.angle_beta   90.00
_cell.angle_gamma   90.00
#
_symmetry.space_group_name_H-M   'P 1'
#
loop_
_entity.id
_entity.type
_entity.pdbx_description
1 polymer ?
#
loop_
_entity_poly.entity_id
_entity_poly.type
_entity_poly.pdbx_seq_one_letter_code
_entity_poly.pdbx_strand_id
1 'polypeptide(L)'
;MAVTRSDLRHVLSKEDADLVEQARHPGLSELTSEELRQLSTRLRERRDRSTRLINNHRRSTKGRGSQAGSVEKYEANQRRYAAIYAEAISRTNKERSRRTARARREELVTNSRRALARKQDGAKTANRPESGATAGAGMKAKASTRTRKVGAPSEKGRVSQATKVAQAKKDAKA
;
A
#
# COMPACT_ATOMS: atom_id res chain seq x y z
N MET A 1 -26.79 3.63 -11.66
CA MET A 1 -28.09 2.92 -11.76
C MET A 1 -28.42 2.46 -10.35
N ALA A 2 -29.50 2.96 -9.75
CA ALA A 2 -29.91 2.47 -8.44
C ALA A 2 -30.71 1.18 -8.64
N VAL A 3 -30.14 0.04 -8.27
CA VAL A 3 -30.80 -1.27 -8.40
C VAL A 3 -31.52 -1.58 -7.09
N THR A 4 -32.82 -1.84 -7.13
CA THR A 4 -33.59 -2.18 -5.93
C THR A 4 -33.42 -3.65 -5.56
N ARG A 5 -33.81 -4.01 -4.33
CA ARG A 5 -33.80 -5.41 -3.86
C ARG A 5 -34.71 -6.32 -4.69
N SER A 6 -35.87 -5.80 -5.10
CA SER A 6 -36.81 -6.52 -5.96
C SER A 6 -36.18 -6.75 -7.33
N ASP A 7 -35.53 -5.72 -7.92
CA ASP A 7 -34.84 -5.86 -9.20
C ASP A 7 -33.75 -6.93 -9.16
N LEU A 8 -32.97 -7.01 -8.07
CA LEU A 8 -31.94 -8.04 -7.92
C LEU A 8 -32.51 -9.45 -8.00
N ARG A 9 -33.67 -9.71 -7.38
CA ARG A 9 -34.31 -11.03 -7.36
C ARG A 9 -34.92 -11.43 -8.70
N HIS A 10 -35.29 -10.45 -9.53
CA HIS A 10 -35.81 -10.70 -10.88
C HIS A 10 -34.69 -10.85 -11.92
N VAL A 11 -33.55 -10.20 -11.69
CA VAL A 11 -32.44 -10.16 -12.66
C VAL A 11 -31.41 -11.26 -12.37
N LEU A 12 -31.07 -11.51 -11.12
CA LEU A 12 -30.01 -12.46 -10.75
C LEU A 12 -30.58 -13.78 -10.21
N SER A 13 -29.73 -14.82 -10.21
CA SER A 13 -29.99 -16.04 -9.46
C SER A 13 -30.07 -15.73 -7.96
N LYS A 14 -30.72 -16.60 -7.18
CA LYS A 14 -30.83 -16.42 -5.72
C LYS A 14 -29.46 -16.27 -5.05
N GLU A 15 -28.52 -17.16 -5.38
CA GLU A 15 -27.16 -17.13 -4.82
C GLU A 15 -26.41 -15.84 -5.17
N ASP A 16 -26.53 -15.38 -6.42
CA ASP A 16 -25.86 -14.17 -6.86
C ASP A 16 -26.52 -12.91 -6.28
N ALA A 17 -27.84 -12.92 -6.10
CA ALA A 17 -28.57 -11.86 -5.41
C ALA A 17 -28.16 -11.76 -3.94
N ASP A 18 -28.03 -12.90 -3.25
CA ASP A 18 -27.57 -12.97 -1.86
C ASP A 18 -26.13 -12.46 -1.72
N LEU A 19 -25.25 -12.79 -2.68
CA LEU A 19 -23.88 -12.27 -2.74
C LEU A 19 -23.83 -10.75 -2.91
N VAL A 20 -24.70 -10.18 -3.74
CA VAL A 20 -24.81 -8.72 -3.93
C VAL A 20 -25.40 -8.04 -2.70
N GLU A 21 -26.34 -8.68 -2.01
CA GLU A 21 -26.91 -8.18 -0.75
C GLU A 21 -25.87 -8.12 0.38
N GLN A 22 -24.93 -9.07 0.47
CA GLN A 22 -23.79 -8.97 1.40
C GLN A 22 -22.94 -7.72 1.17
N ALA A 23 -22.91 -7.19 -0.06
CA ALA A 23 -22.19 -5.96 -0.39
C ALA A 23 -22.98 -4.67 -0.09
N ARG A 24 -24.17 -4.77 0.53
CA ARG A 24 -25.02 -3.65 0.93
C ARG A 24 -24.95 -3.43 2.45
N HIS A 25 -25.17 -2.20 2.89
CA HIS A 25 -25.29 -1.90 4.33
C HIS A 25 -26.63 -2.45 4.88
N PRO A 26 -26.67 -2.93 6.14
CA PRO A 26 -25.60 -2.92 7.14
C PRO A 26 -24.59 -4.08 7.06
N GLY A 27 -24.88 -5.16 6.33
CA GLY A 27 -24.03 -6.36 6.29
C GLY A 27 -22.58 -6.08 5.88
N LEU A 28 -22.37 -5.17 4.92
CA LEU A 28 -21.02 -4.76 4.48
C LEU A 28 -20.14 -4.20 5.62
N SER A 29 -20.73 -3.53 6.61
CA SER A 29 -19.99 -2.97 7.76
C SER A 29 -19.59 -4.02 8.79
N GLU A 30 -20.33 -5.13 8.88
CA GLU A 30 -20.12 -6.18 9.87
C GLU A 30 -19.02 -7.16 9.46
N LEU A 31 -18.71 -7.25 8.17
CA LEU A 31 -17.66 -8.11 7.63
C LEU A 31 -16.27 -7.74 8.17
N THR A 32 -15.46 -8.75 8.49
CA THR A 32 -14.03 -8.58 8.77
C THR A 32 -13.26 -8.16 7.51
N SER A 33 -12.00 -7.73 7.68
CA SER A 33 -11.15 -7.33 6.54
C SER A 33 -10.88 -8.46 5.55
N GLU A 34 -10.77 -9.70 6.05
CA GLU A 34 -10.54 -10.88 5.21
C GLU A 34 -11.83 -11.29 4.48
N GLU A 35 -12.98 -11.27 5.14
CA GLU A 35 -14.27 -11.51 4.49
C GLU A 35 -14.57 -10.45 3.42
N LEU A 36 -14.24 -9.19 3.67
CA LEU A 36 -14.38 -8.10 2.68
C LEU A 36 -13.51 -8.36 1.44
N ARG A 37 -12.30 -8.91 1.63
CA ARG A 37 -11.40 -9.30 0.55
C ARG A 37 -11.98 -10.47 -0.25
N GLN A 38 -12.45 -11.50 0.43
CA GLN A 38 -13.07 -12.67 -0.21
C GLN A 38 -14.34 -12.31 -0.98
N LEU A 39 -15.20 -11.47 -0.40
CA LEU A 39 -16.39 -10.92 -1.06
C LEU A 39 -16.00 -10.16 -2.33
N SER A 40 -14.99 -9.28 -2.25
CA SER A 40 -14.49 -8.57 -3.43
C SER A 40 -13.99 -9.52 -4.53
N THR A 41 -13.34 -10.63 -4.17
CA THR A 41 -12.87 -11.62 -5.14
C THR A 41 -14.04 -12.31 -5.82
N ARG A 42 -15.00 -12.84 -5.05
CA ARG A 42 -16.19 -13.52 -5.57
C ARG A 42 -17.00 -12.62 -6.51
N LEU A 43 -17.21 -11.34 -6.13
CA LEU A 43 -17.92 -10.37 -6.97
C LEU A 43 -17.20 -10.11 -8.30
N ARG A 44 -15.87 -10.01 -8.29
CA ARG A 44 -15.06 -9.83 -9.51
C ARG A 44 -15.17 -11.05 -10.42
N GLU A 45 -15.09 -12.25 -9.86
CA GLU A 45 -15.25 -13.49 -10.63
C GLU A 45 -16.62 -13.58 -11.32
N ARG A 46 -17.70 -13.20 -10.62
CA ARG A 46 -19.06 -13.17 -11.19
C ARG A 46 -19.21 -12.14 -12.30
N ARG A 47 -18.67 -10.93 -12.11
CA ARG A 47 -18.61 -9.89 -13.15
C ARG A 47 -17.83 -10.39 -14.37
N ASP A 48 -16.62 -10.91 -14.14
CA ASP A 48 -15.72 -11.33 -15.21
C ASP A 48 -16.26 -12.56 -15.94
N ARG A 49 -17.02 -13.42 -15.27
CA ARG A 49 -17.79 -14.49 -15.91
C ARG A 49 -18.84 -13.91 -16.87
N SER A 50 -19.63 -12.94 -16.43
CA SER A 50 -20.66 -12.29 -17.27
C SER A 50 -20.04 -11.64 -18.52
N THR A 51 -18.91 -10.94 -18.36
CA THR A 51 -18.15 -10.35 -19.47
C THR A 51 -17.57 -11.42 -20.40
N ARG A 52 -17.03 -12.52 -19.86
CA ARG A 52 -16.53 -13.65 -20.66
C ARG A 52 -17.64 -14.29 -21.49
N LEU A 53 -18.82 -14.46 -20.91
CA LEU A 53 -20.00 -14.99 -21.60
C LEU A 53 -20.40 -14.11 -22.80
N ILE A 54 -20.44 -12.79 -22.63
CA ILE A 54 -20.68 -11.84 -23.74
C ILE A 54 -19.64 -12.04 -24.84
N ASN A 55 -18.36 -12.06 -24.49
CA ASN A 55 -17.27 -12.17 -25.47
C ASN A 55 -17.30 -13.50 -26.22
N ASN A 56 -17.54 -14.60 -25.51
CA ASN A 56 -17.64 -15.94 -26.10
C ASN A 56 -18.84 -16.02 -27.04
N HIS A 57 -19.99 -15.49 -26.62
CA HIS A 57 -21.20 -15.44 -27.43
C HIS A 57 -21.02 -14.57 -28.68
N ARG A 58 -20.38 -13.40 -28.57
CA ARG A 58 -20.07 -12.55 -29.73
C ARG A 58 -19.15 -13.25 -30.73
N ARG A 59 -18.18 -14.04 -30.25
CA ARG A 59 -17.30 -14.85 -31.12
C ARG A 59 -18.05 -15.99 -31.79
N SER A 60 -18.93 -16.67 -31.07
CA SER A 60 -19.69 -17.79 -31.64
C SER A 60 -20.74 -17.35 -32.64
N THR A 61 -21.29 -16.14 -32.50
CA THR A 61 -22.35 -15.60 -33.39
C THR A 61 -21.78 -14.87 -34.61
N LYS A 62 -20.54 -14.36 -34.53
CA LYS A 62 -19.86 -13.71 -35.65
C LYS A 62 -19.78 -14.65 -36.86
N GLY A 63 -20.41 -14.27 -37.96
CA GLY A 63 -20.43 -15.03 -39.22
C GLY A 63 -21.57 -16.05 -39.35
N ARG A 64 -22.47 -16.16 -38.37
CA ARG A 64 -23.65 -17.03 -38.42
C ARG A 64 -24.91 -16.16 -38.58
N GLY A 65 -25.36 -15.97 -39.82
CA GLY A 65 -26.30 -14.93 -40.24
C GLY A 65 -27.78 -15.05 -39.81
N SER A 66 -28.17 -15.97 -38.92
CA SER A 66 -29.60 -16.29 -38.71
C SER A 66 -30.22 -15.91 -37.35
N GLN A 67 -29.49 -15.31 -36.40
CA GLN A 67 -30.02 -15.07 -35.04
C GLN A 67 -29.69 -13.71 -34.40
N ALA A 68 -29.77 -12.61 -35.15
CA ALA A 68 -29.41 -11.29 -34.60
C ALA A 68 -30.23 -10.84 -33.37
N GLY A 69 -31.54 -11.12 -33.32
CA GLY A 69 -32.43 -10.63 -32.25
C GLY A 69 -32.34 -11.37 -30.91
N SER A 70 -32.11 -12.69 -30.90
CA SER A 70 -31.86 -13.45 -29.67
C SER A 70 -30.50 -13.12 -29.07
N VAL A 71 -29.54 -12.80 -29.93
CA VAL A 71 -28.18 -12.43 -29.57
C VAL A 71 -28.14 -11.13 -28.77
N GLU A 72 -28.88 -10.12 -29.21
CA GLU A 72 -28.93 -8.82 -28.53
C GLU A 72 -29.54 -8.91 -27.13
N LYS A 73 -30.63 -9.67 -26.96
CA LYS A 73 -31.28 -9.87 -25.66
C LYS A 73 -30.35 -10.57 -24.65
N TYR A 74 -29.64 -11.60 -25.09
CA TYR A 74 -28.67 -12.30 -24.24
C TYR A 74 -27.55 -11.37 -23.77
N GLU A 75 -26.93 -10.63 -24.70
CA GLU A 75 -25.86 -9.71 -24.35
C GLU A 75 -26.33 -8.58 -23.43
N ALA A 76 -27.53 -8.04 -23.66
CA ALA A 76 -28.12 -7.01 -22.81
C ALA A 76 -28.28 -7.50 -21.37
N ASN A 77 -28.76 -8.74 -21.17
CA ASN A 77 -28.91 -9.33 -19.83
C ASN A 77 -27.55 -9.53 -19.15
N GLN A 78 -26.55 -10.06 -19.86
CA GLN A 78 -25.21 -10.22 -19.29
C GLN A 78 -24.55 -8.88 -18.96
N ARG A 79 -24.79 -7.83 -19.75
CA ARG A 79 -24.33 -6.45 -19.45
C ARG A 79 -24.99 -5.91 -18.19
N ARG A 80 -26.30 -6.16 -18.01
CA ARG A 80 -27.01 -5.82 -16.77
C ARG A 80 -26.40 -6.53 -15.56
N TYR A 81 -26.08 -7.83 -15.67
CA TYR A 81 -25.44 -8.58 -14.59
C TYR A 81 -24.07 -7.98 -14.25
N ALA A 82 -23.23 -7.73 -15.25
CA ALA A 82 -21.92 -7.13 -15.06
C ALA A 82 -22.01 -5.73 -14.40
N ALA A 83 -23.01 -4.92 -14.76
CA ALA A 83 -23.24 -3.61 -14.15
C ALA A 83 -23.62 -3.72 -12.67
N ILE A 84 -24.50 -4.66 -12.31
CA ILE A 84 -24.89 -4.91 -10.91
C ILE A 84 -23.66 -5.32 -10.07
N TYR A 85 -22.86 -6.27 -10.57
CA TYR A 85 -21.66 -6.70 -9.87
C TYR A 85 -20.62 -5.58 -9.77
N ALA A 86 -20.46 -4.75 -10.80
CA ALA A 86 -19.56 -3.60 -10.77
C ALA A 86 -19.96 -2.58 -9.70
N GLU A 87 -21.27 -2.35 -9.53
CA GLU A 87 -21.77 -1.48 -8.48
C GLU A 87 -21.52 -2.06 -7.08
N ALA A 88 -21.74 -3.36 -6.89
CA ALA A 88 -21.41 -4.06 -5.64
C ALA A 88 -19.91 -3.95 -5.31
N ILE A 89 -19.03 -4.16 -6.29
CA ILE A 89 -17.58 -3.96 -6.15
C ILE A 89 -17.24 -2.52 -5.74
N SER A 90 -17.91 -1.53 -6.32
CA SER A 90 -17.72 -0.11 -5.95
C SER A 90 -18.04 0.14 -4.48
N ARG A 91 -19.13 -0.44 -3.96
CA ARG A 91 -19.50 -0.36 -2.53
C ARG A 91 -18.45 -1.02 -1.64
N THR A 92 -18.02 -2.25 -1.96
CA THR A 92 -16.97 -2.96 -1.22
C THR A 92 -15.65 -2.18 -1.19
N ASN A 93 -15.25 -1.61 -2.33
CA ASN A 93 -14.03 -0.79 -2.41
C ASN A 93 -14.15 0.48 -1.56
N LYS A 94 -15.31 1.16 -1.58
CA LYS A 94 -15.57 2.34 -0.73
C LYS A 94 -15.45 1.99 0.76
N GLU A 95 -16.01 0.87 1.20
CA GLU A 95 -15.88 0.43 2.59
C GLU A 95 -14.42 0.15 2.96
N ARG A 96 -13.66 -0.51 2.08
CA ARG A 96 -12.23 -0.72 2.30
C ARG A 96 -11.48 0.60 2.41
N SER A 97 -11.72 1.55 1.51
CA SER A 97 -11.13 2.89 1.55
C SER A 97 -11.50 3.65 2.82
N ARG A 98 -12.76 3.55 3.28
CA ARG A 98 -13.23 4.14 4.54
C ARG A 98 -12.45 3.58 5.74
N ARG A 99 -12.29 2.25 5.82
CA ARG A 99 -11.52 1.60 6.90
C ARG A 99 -10.05 2.03 6.90
N THR A 100 -9.42 2.06 5.73
CA THR A 100 -8.03 2.54 5.59
C THR A 100 -7.88 4.01 5.98
N ALA A 101 -8.81 4.88 5.54
CA ALA A 101 -8.78 6.30 5.89
C ALA A 101 -8.93 6.51 7.41
N ARG A 102 -9.80 5.73 8.06
CA ARG A 102 -9.96 5.75 9.52
C ARG A 102 -8.68 5.33 10.23
N ALA A 103 -8.09 4.20 9.87
CA ALA A 103 -6.85 3.71 10.47
C ALA A 103 -5.70 4.73 10.31
N ARG A 104 -5.55 5.33 9.13
CA ARG A 104 -4.55 6.39 8.88
C ARG A 104 -4.77 7.63 9.74
N ARG A 105 -6.03 8.01 9.97
CA ARG A 105 -6.36 9.15 10.84
C ARG A 105 -5.98 8.86 12.30
N GLU A 106 -6.25 7.65 12.77
CA GLU A 106 -5.86 7.21 14.12
C GLU A 106 -4.34 7.19 14.28
N GLU A 107 -3.61 6.68 13.29
CA GLU A 107 -2.14 6.71 13.24
C GLU A 107 -1.58 8.15 13.23
N LEU A 108 -2.18 9.05 12.45
CA LEU A 108 -1.77 10.46 12.43
C LEU A 108 -1.92 11.12 13.81
N VAL A 109 -3.01 10.84 14.52
CA VAL A 109 -3.25 11.36 15.87
C VAL A 109 -2.25 10.80 16.89
N THR A 110 -1.91 9.52 16.81
CA THR A 110 -0.92 8.94 17.74
C THR A 110 0.49 9.47 17.47
N ASN A 111 0.87 9.61 16.20
CA ASN A 111 2.16 10.18 15.81
C ASN A 111 2.28 11.66 16.20
N SER A 112 1.23 12.46 16.01
CA SER A 112 1.24 13.88 16.41
C SER A 112 1.38 14.05 17.93
N ARG A 113 0.66 13.24 18.72
CA ARG A 113 0.79 13.20 20.18
C ARG A 113 2.20 12.83 20.62
N ARG A 114 2.81 11.82 19.99
CA ARG A 114 4.18 11.40 20.26
C ARG A 114 5.20 12.49 19.93
N ALA A 115 5.03 13.17 18.79
CA ALA A 115 5.90 14.28 18.39
C ALA A 115 5.78 15.46 19.36
N LEU A 116 4.57 15.78 19.80
CA LEU A 116 4.30 16.83 20.79
C LEU A 116 4.95 16.51 22.13
N ALA A 117 4.83 15.27 22.63
CA ALA A 117 5.50 14.83 23.85
C ALA A 117 7.02 14.99 23.75
N ARG A 118 7.63 14.51 22.65
CA ARG A 118 9.08 14.68 22.41
C ARG A 118 9.51 16.15 22.37
N LYS A 119 8.70 17.02 21.77
CA LYS A 119 8.97 18.46 21.73
C LYS A 119 8.92 19.06 23.14
N GLN A 120 7.95 18.67 23.95
CA GLN A 120 7.82 19.13 25.33
C GLN A 120 8.98 18.62 26.22
N ASP A 121 9.36 17.36 26.11
CA ASP A 121 10.48 16.78 26.87
C ASP A 121 11.82 17.39 26.43
N GLY A 122 12.00 17.61 25.13
CA GLY A 122 13.13 18.35 24.57
C GLY A 122 13.19 19.78 25.08
N ALA A 123 12.05 20.47 25.21
CA ALA A 123 12.00 21.82 25.76
C ALA A 123 12.40 21.86 27.24
N LYS A 124 12.02 20.86 28.03
CA LYS A 124 12.42 20.75 29.46
C LYS A 124 13.92 20.45 29.64
N THR A 125 14.53 19.75 28.69
CA THR A 125 15.93 19.29 28.76
C THR A 125 16.89 20.13 27.92
N ALA A 126 16.38 21.11 27.17
CA ALA A 126 17.17 21.98 26.34
C ALA A 126 18.00 22.93 27.20
N ASN A 127 19.28 22.58 27.41
CA ASN A 127 20.34 23.53 27.76
C ASN A 127 20.64 24.40 26.53
N ARG A 128 19.67 25.25 26.15
CA ARG A 128 19.84 26.30 25.15
C ARG A 128 20.19 27.60 25.88
N PRO A 129 21.15 28.40 25.37
CA PRO A 129 21.38 29.73 25.92
C PRO A 129 20.11 30.58 25.84
N GLU A 130 19.86 31.36 26.90
CA GLU A 130 18.82 32.39 26.99
C GLU A 130 18.79 33.25 25.72
N SER A 131 17.61 33.71 25.34
CA SER A 131 17.47 34.63 24.20
C SER A 131 18.07 35.99 24.59
N GLY A 132 19.24 36.33 24.03
CA GLY A 132 19.91 37.60 24.31
C GLY A 132 21.24 37.72 23.55
N ALA A 133 21.84 38.91 23.61
CA ALA A 133 23.16 39.14 23.05
C ALA A 133 24.21 38.37 23.86
N THR A 134 24.65 37.23 23.34
CA THR A 134 25.79 36.50 23.92
C THR A 134 27.08 37.18 23.47
N ALA A 135 27.93 37.63 24.40
CA ALA A 135 29.27 38.11 24.08
C ALA A 135 30.04 37.01 23.35
N GLY A 136 30.29 37.20 22.05
CA GLY A 136 30.95 36.20 21.22
C GLY A 136 32.40 36.06 21.64
N ALA A 137 32.76 35.00 22.37
CA ALA A 137 34.16 34.65 22.67
C ALA A 137 34.96 34.20 21.43
N GLY A 138 34.52 34.57 20.22
CA GLY A 138 35.04 34.13 18.93
C GLY A 138 34.84 32.64 18.67
N MET A 139 35.05 32.22 17.42
CA MET A 139 35.17 30.80 17.10
C MET A 139 36.48 30.27 17.71
N LYS A 140 36.40 29.38 18.71
CA LYS A 140 37.55 28.59 19.14
C LYS A 140 37.91 27.63 18.00
N ALA A 141 39.15 27.70 17.51
CA ALA A 141 39.63 26.78 16.49
C ALA A 141 39.51 25.33 17.00
N LYS A 142 38.66 24.52 16.36
CA LYS A 142 38.65 23.07 16.60
C LYS A 142 39.93 22.50 16.01
N ALA A 143 40.80 21.95 16.85
CA ALA A 143 41.96 21.21 16.38
C ALA A 143 41.49 20.09 15.43
N SER A 144 42.10 20.01 14.25
CA SER A 144 41.78 18.99 13.26
C SER A 144 42.07 17.61 13.86
N THR A 145 41.03 16.79 14.02
CA THR A 145 41.14 15.38 14.42
C THR A 145 41.65 14.49 13.29
N ARG A 146 41.91 15.04 12.09
CA ARG A 146 42.53 14.28 11.00
C ARG A 146 43.91 13.82 11.47
N THR A 147 44.10 12.50 11.47
CA THR A 147 45.40 11.88 11.66
C THR A 147 46.39 12.50 10.67
N ARG A 148 47.49 13.07 11.17
CA ARG A 148 48.56 13.57 10.30
C ARG A 148 48.98 12.44 9.38
N LYS A 149 49.07 12.70 8.08
CA LYS A 149 49.69 11.76 7.14
C LYS A 149 51.15 11.59 7.56
N VAL A 150 51.52 10.41 8.02
CA VAL A 150 52.90 10.05 8.35
C VAL A 150 53.48 9.34 7.14
N GLY A 151 54.54 9.92 6.56
CA GLY A 151 55.23 9.38 5.38
C GLY A 151 54.62 9.80 4.04
N ALA A 152 55.40 9.65 2.97
CA ALA A 152 54.95 9.93 1.61
C ALA A 152 54.05 8.79 1.07
N PRO A 153 53.05 9.07 0.20
CA PRO A 153 52.20 8.02 -0.37
C PRO A 153 52.97 6.92 -1.09
N SER A 154 54.12 7.24 -1.70
CA SER A 154 55.03 6.31 -2.36
C SER A 154 55.67 5.30 -1.41
N GLU A 155 55.78 5.63 -0.12
CA GLU A 155 56.43 4.78 0.89
C GLU A 155 55.46 3.76 1.52
N LYS A 156 54.14 3.93 1.31
CA LYS A 156 53.11 3.08 1.93
C LYS A 156 53.32 1.60 1.64
N GLY A 157 53.66 1.27 0.39
CA GLY A 157 53.94 -0.11 -0.02
C GLY A 157 55.14 -0.69 0.72
N ARG A 158 56.25 0.07 0.78
CA ARG A 158 57.48 -0.34 1.45
C ARG A 158 57.27 -0.57 2.95
N VAL A 159 56.61 0.37 3.63
CA VAL A 159 56.31 0.27 5.07
C VAL A 159 55.38 -0.91 5.34
N SER A 160 54.32 -1.09 4.53
CA SER A 160 53.40 -2.22 4.69
C SER A 160 54.09 -3.57 4.55
N GLN A 161 55.00 -3.72 3.58
CA GLN A 161 55.74 -4.97 3.40
C GLN A 161 56.74 -5.20 4.54
N ALA A 162 57.44 -4.14 4.98
CA ALA A 162 58.35 -4.23 6.12
C ALA A 162 57.64 -4.68 7.40
N THR A 163 56.46 -4.11 7.70
CA THR A 163 55.64 -4.54 8.85
C THR A 163 55.17 -5.98 8.71
N LYS A 164 54.74 -6.40 7.51
CA LYS A 164 54.30 -7.78 7.26
C LYS A 164 55.44 -8.79 7.49
N VAL A 165 56.64 -8.50 7.00
CA VAL A 165 57.83 -9.34 7.22
C VAL A 165 58.23 -9.38 8.69
N ALA A 166 58.21 -8.24 9.38
CA ALA A 166 58.52 -8.18 10.82
C ALA A 166 57.51 -8.99 11.65
N GLN A 167 56.23 -8.93 11.32
CA GLN A 167 55.18 -9.70 11.99
C GLN A 167 55.35 -11.20 11.74
N ALA A 168 55.58 -11.63 10.49
CA ALA A 168 55.84 -13.04 10.19
C ALA A 168 57.05 -13.59 10.95
N LYS A 169 58.13 -12.80 11.09
CA LYS A 169 59.29 -13.17 11.93
C LYS A 169 58.94 -13.29 13.41
N LYS A 170 58.07 -12.42 13.91
CA LYS A 170 57.61 -12.46 15.30
C LYS A 170 56.73 -13.69 15.54
N ASP A 171 55.78 -13.96 14.64
CA ASP A 171 54.86 -15.08 14.72
C ASP A 171 55.59 -16.43 14.58
N ALA A 172 56.64 -16.50 13.77
CA ALA A 172 57.49 -17.69 13.67
C ALA A 172 58.40 -17.93 14.91
N LYS A 173 58.47 -16.95 15.82
CA LYS A 173 59.24 -17.03 17.07
C LYS A 173 58.36 -17.31 18.30
N ALA A 174 57.03 -17.33 18.12
CA ALA A 174 56.04 -17.72 19.11
C ALA A 174 55.65 -19.19 18.91
#